data_AF-A0AAE0UEN5-F1
#
_entry.id   AF-A0AAE0UEN5-F1
#
_cell.length_a   1.000
_cell.length_b   1.000
_cell.length_c   1.000
_cell.angle_alpha   90.00
_cell.angle_beta   90.00
_cell.angle_gamma   90.00
#
_symmetry.space_group_name_H-M   'P 1'
#
loop_
_entity.id
_entity.type
_entity.pdbx_description
1 polymer ?
#
loop_
_entity_poly.entity_id
_entity_poly.type
_entity_poly.pdbx_seq_one_letter_code
_entity_poly.pdbx_strand_id
1 'polypeptide(L)'
;MGLLERFFPWSDHQPFSEKHVGFAVYFGDIQRMYIRYLHTKLIDLTVKVQLDCPLGPGAQGSLSGAEELGPLLRTYVQAVQDHDYMTKFAVKTTDPFIATSRRHHDHAAFETACARRGLAIKQLVPPISEERNGELESQQPQDRWIDRVQKASIPTGPWEDSKSKNHHRPASSLVNTRTLSTKRAFWTRVGAAAIGAAFLIAPMWILALQRNLYVHLGVATGCITAFGLLVSLYLETVDNVFAATLAYAAVIMVFVGIVLQEVGSQ
;
A
#
# COMPACT_ATOMS: atom_id res chain seq x y z
N MET A 1 54.44 7.25 2.48
CA MET A 1 53.70 5.98 2.38
C MET A 1 53.98 5.18 3.64
N GLY A 2 52.96 4.83 4.44
CA GLY A 2 53.15 3.89 5.57
C GLY A 2 52.61 4.28 6.95
N LEU A 3 51.46 4.96 7.07
CA LEU A 3 50.83 5.22 8.39
C LEU A 3 49.29 5.19 8.41
N LEU A 4 48.62 4.67 7.37
CA LEU A 4 47.15 4.59 7.30
C LEU A 4 46.57 3.16 7.23
N GLU A 5 47.38 2.12 7.39
CA GLU A 5 46.90 0.73 7.35
C GLU A 5 46.61 0.11 8.73
N ARG A 6 46.72 0.87 9.83
CA ARG A 6 46.48 0.32 11.19
C ARG A 6 45.04 0.44 11.71
N PHE A 7 44.07 0.90 10.91
CA PHE A 7 42.74 1.24 11.44
C PHE A 7 41.58 0.28 11.14
N PHE A 8 41.76 -0.79 10.34
CA PHE A 8 40.67 -1.73 10.10
C PHE A 8 41.15 -3.18 9.86
N PRO A 9 41.37 -3.98 10.92
CA PRO A 9 41.49 -5.43 10.78
C PRO A 9 40.09 -6.02 10.58
N TRP A 10 39.59 -6.04 9.34
CA TRP A 10 38.43 -6.84 8.96
C TRP A 10 38.91 -8.25 8.58
N SER A 11 39.09 -9.11 9.58
CA SER A 11 39.05 -10.57 9.41
C SER A 11 39.05 -11.20 10.79
N ASP A 12 37.86 -11.41 11.33
CA ASP A 12 37.54 -12.61 12.09
C ASP A 12 36.02 -12.70 12.18
N HIS A 13 35.45 -13.66 11.45
CA HIS A 13 34.10 -14.15 11.71
C HIS A 13 34.13 -14.86 13.06
N GLN A 14 34.12 -14.11 14.17
CA GLN A 14 33.76 -14.70 15.45
C GLN A 14 32.31 -15.18 15.31
N PRO A 15 32.03 -16.49 15.47
CA PRO A 15 30.66 -16.95 15.59
C PRO A 15 30.08 -16.24 16.82
N PHE A 16 29.15 -15.32 16.58
CA PHE A 16 28.47 -14.58 17.64
C PHE A 16 27.95 -15.61 18.66
N SER A 17 28.49 -15.55 19.88
CA SER A 17 28.00 -16.36 20.99
C SER A 17 26.51 -16.12 21.14
N GLU A 18 25.72 -17.18 20.99
CA GLU A 18 24.27 -17.23 20.79
C GLU A 18 23.41 -16.61 21.94
N LYS A 19 24.05 -15.96 22.92
CA LYS A 19 23.40 -15.43 24.13
C LYS A 19 23.33 -13.91 24.21
N HIS A 20 23.80 -13.18 23.19
CA HIS A 20 23.69 -11.72 23.20
C HIS A 20 22.28 -11.28 22.80
N VAL A 21 21.56 -10.74 23.78
CA VAL A 21 20.26 -10.10 23.56
C VAL A 21 20.46 -8.89 22.66
N GLY A 22 20.01 -9.01 21.42
CA GLY A 22 20.13 -7.93 20.45
C GLY A 22 18.95 -6.98 20.52
N PHE A 23 19.21 -5.68 20.42
CA PHE A 23 18.17 -4.67 20.14
C PHE A 23 18.03 -4.46 18.63
N ALA A 24 16.80 -4.11 18.21
CA ALA A 24 16.49 -3.64 16.87
C ALA A 24 15.52 -2.45 17.00
N VAL A 25 15.86 -1.35 16.34
CA VAL A 25 15.03 -0.14 16.29
C VAL A 25 14.62 0.08 14.84
N TYR A 26 13.31 0.14 14.61
CA TYR A 26 12.73 0.37 13.29
C TYR A 26 12.47 1.87 13.12
N PHE A 27 13.20 2.53 12.22
CA PHE A 27 12.97 3.95 11.95
C PHE A 27 11.59 4.21 11.34
N GLY A 28 11.01 3.21 10.66
CA GLY A 28 9.63 3.27 10.18
C GLY A 28 8.60 3.47 11.30
N ASP A 29 8.81 2.88 12.48
CA ASP A 29 7.91 3.05 13.62
C ASP A 29 8.07 4.42 14.28
N ILE A 30 9.30 4.91 14.36
CA ILE A 30 9.58 6.30 14.80
C ILE A 30 8.91 7.29 13.85
N GLN A 31 9.01 7.06 12.54
CA GLN A 31 8.36 7.90 11.53
C GLN A 31 6.83 7.88 11.66
N ARG A 32 6.24 6.73 11.94
CA ARG A 32 4.79 6.62 12.22
C ARG A 32 4.39 7.41 13.47
N MET A 33 5.20 7.34 14.53
CA MET A 33 4.97 8.14 15.74
C MET A 33 5.07 9.64 15.42
N TYR A 34 6.05 10.05 14.60
CA TYR A 34 6.23 11.43 14.17
C TYR A 34 5.05 11.96 13.33
N ILE A 35 4.54 11.17 12.38
CA ILE A 35 3.36 11.52 11.58
C ILE A 35 2.13 11.73 12.49
N ARG A 36 1.93 10.88 13.51
CA ARG A 36 0.83 11.05 14.48
C ARG A 36 0.97 12.35 15.26
N TYR A 37 2.18 12.66 15.72
CA TYR A 37 2.47 13.92 16.39
C TYR A 37 2.13 15.13 15.50
N LEU A 38 2.55 15.12 14.24
CA LEU A 38 2.24 16.19 13.29
C LEU A 38 0.74 16.30 13.01
N HIS A 39 0.03 15.17 12.90
CA HIS A 39 -1.41 15.15 12.68
C HIS A 39 -2.18 15.80 13.85
N THR A 40 -1.84 15.44 15.10
CA THR A 40 -2.44 16.08 16.28
C THR A 40 -2.14 17.57 16.32
N LYS A 41 -0.92 17.99 15.94
CA LYS A 41 -0.53 19.40 15.88
C LYS A 41 -1.31 20.18 14.80
N LEU A 42 -1.56 19.56 13.65
CA LEU A 42 -2.38 20.14 12.58
C LEU A 42 -3.83 20.36 13.04
N ILE A 43 -4.41 19.37 13.74
CA ILE A 43 -5.76 19.49 14.30
C ILE A 43 -5.83 20.65 15.30
N ASP A 44 -4.88 20.72 16.23
CA ASP A 44 -4.82 21.79 17.24
C ASP A 44 -4.75 23.19 16.59
N LEU A 45 -3.87 23.37 15.59
CA LEU A 45 -3.79 24.63 14.85
C LEU A 45 -5.07 24.95 14.06
N THR A 46 -5.69 23.95 13.44
CA THR A 46 -6.93 24.15 12.68
C THR A 46 -8.06 24.59 13.59
N VAL A 47 -8.18 23.98 14.78
CA VAL A 47 -9.17 24.37 15.78
C VAL A 47 -8.91 25.80 16.28
N LYS A 48 -7.66 26.16 16.55
CA LYS A 48 -7.29 27.53 16.93
C LYS A 48 -7.66 28.55 15.85
N VAL A 49 -7.29 28.30 14.59
CA VAL A 49 -7.64 29.17 13.46
C VAL A 49 -9.15 29.32 13.32
N GLN A 50 -9.92 28.23 13.49
CA GLN A 50 -11.38 28.26 13.38
C GLN A 50 -12.04 29.04 14.53
N LEU A 51 -11.49 28.97 15.74
CA LEU A 51 -12.01 29.69 16.91
C LEU A 51 -11.60 31.17 16.90
N ASP A 52 -10.40 31.49 16.40
CA ASP A 52 -9.84 32.84 16.40
C ASP A 52 -10.24 33.68 15.18
N CYS A 53 -10.86 33.07 14.15
CA CYS A 53 -11.46 33.77 13.02
C CYS A 53 -12.96 34.02 13.26
N PRO A 54 -13.37 35.17 13.83
CA PRO A 54 -14.78 35.54 13.85
C PRO A 54 -15.27 35.74 12.41
N LEU A 55 -16.32 35.02 12.02
CA LEU A 55 -17.01 35.06 10.72
C LEU A 55 -17.70 36.41 10.41
N GLY A 56 -17.26 37.52 11.00
CA GLY A 56 -17.83 38.85 10.84
C GLY A 56 -17.18 39.63 9.68
N PRO A 57 -17.95 40.36 8.86
CA PRO A 57 -17.48 41.13 7.70
C PRO A 57 -16.62 42.36 8.02
N GLY A 58 -15.91 42.38 9.14
CA GLY A 58 -15.04 43.50 9.55
C GLY A 58 -13.90 43.12 10.49
N ALA A 59 -13.66 41.83 10.74
CA ALA A 59 -12.62 41.40 11.66
C ALA A 59 -11.25 41.37 10.97
N GLN A 60 -10.39 42.35 11.29
CA GLN A 60 -8.94 42.30 11.02
C GLN A 60 -8.25 41.32 11.99
N GLY A 61 -8.74 40.08 12.05
CA GLY A 61 -8.18 39.02 12.87
C GLY A 61 -6.77 38.65 12.40
N SER A 62 -5.85 38.56 13.35
CA SER A 62 -4.43 38.25 13.14
C SER A 62 -4.26 36.93 12.36
N LEU A 63 -3.76 37.02 11.11
CA LEU A 63 -3.45 35.90 10.21
C LEU A 63 -2.33 34.97 10.70
N SER A 64 -1.78 35.21 11.89
CA SER A 64 -0.62 34.50 12.45
C SER A 64 -0.79 32.97 12.46
N GLY A 65 -2.01 32.46 12.72
CA GLY A 65 -2.26 31.01 12.71
C GLY A 65 -2.23 30.37 11.31
N ALA A 66 -2.63 31.13 10.29
CA ALA A 66 -2.59 30.67 8.90
C ALA A 66 -1.15 30.61 8.35
N GLU A 67 -0.27 31.50 8.83
CA GLU A 67 1.15 31.52 8.45
C GLU A 67 1.90 30.28 8.97
N GLU A 68 1.56 29.78 10.16
CA GLU A 68 2.16 28.56 10.73
C GLU A 68 1.63 27.26 10.08
N LEU A 69 0.37 27.29 9.61
CA LEU A 69 -0.28 26.12 9.02
C LEU A 69 0.43 25.65 7.75
N GLY A 70 0.85 26.58 6.89
CA GLY A 70 1.51 26.27 5.61
C GLY A 70 2.78 25.42 5.78
N PRO A 71 3.78 25.88 6.55
CA PRO A 71 4.99 25.10 6.84
C PRO A 71 4.71 23.77 7.53
N LEU A 72 3.74 23.72 8.46
CA LEU A 72 3.40 22.48 9.16
C LEU A 72 2.80 21.44 8.20
N LEU A 73 1.90 21.87 7.31
CA LEU A 73 1.30 21.01 6.31
C LEU A 73 2.36 20.46 5.34
N ARG A 74 3.32 21.29 4.91
CA ARG A 74 4.45 20.82 4.08
C ARG A 74 5.28 19.77 4.81
N THR A 75 5.58 19.99 6.09
CA THR A 75 6.34 19.04 6.93
C THR A 75 5.59 17.71 7.07
N TYR A 76 4.26 17.77 7.26
CA TYR A 76 3.41 16.59 7.31
C TYR A 76 3.40 15.81 5.99
N VAL A 77 3.21 16.48 4.86
CA VAL A 77 3.24 15.85 3.53
C VAL A 77 4.59 15.20 3.27
N GLN A 78 5.70 15.88 3.60
CA GLN A 78 7.04 15.32 3.49
C GLN A 78 7.20 14.08 4.36
N ALA A 79 6.78 14.14 5.62
CA ALA A 79 6.87 13.00 6.53
C ALA A 79 6.11 11.78 6.03
N VAL A 80 4.95 11.97 5.40
CA VAL A 80 4.17 10.90 4.75
C VAL A 80 4.91 10.33 3.54
N GLN A 81 5.48 11.18 2.68
CA GLN A 81 6.28 10.73 1.53
C GLN A 81 7.52 9.93 1.96
N ASP A 82 8.20 10.37 3.02
CA ASP A 82 9.35 9.68 3.60
C ASP A 82 8.94 8.32 4.17
N HIS A 83 7.78 8.23 4.82
CA HIS A 83 7.24 6.96 5.31
C HIS A 83 6.93 5.98 4.17
N ASP A 84 6.33 6.47 3.08
CA ASP A 84 6.09 5.68 1.87
C ASP A 84 7.40 5.20 1.24
N TYR A 85 8.43 6.06 1.23
CA TYR A 85 9.76 5.69 0.78
C TYR A 85 10.36 4.58 1.66
N MET A 86 10.36 4.74 2.99
CA MET A 86 10.86 3.73 3.93
C MET A 86 10.15 2.38 3.76
N THR A 87 8.82 2.40 3.55
CA THR A 87 8.03 1.18 3.41
C THR A 87 8.42 0.35 2.19
N LYS A 88 8.96 0.97 1.13
CA LYS A 88 9.47 0.24 -0.06
C LYS A 88 10.66 -0.66 0.27
N PHE A 89 11.36 -0.41 1.36
CA PHE A 89 12.56 -1.18 1.78
C PHE A 89 12.26 -2.19 2.89
N ALA A 90 11.11 -2.11 3.55
CA ALA A 90 10.73 -2.96 4.69
C ALA A 90 10.67 -4.47 4.38
N VAL A 91 10.61 -4.87 3.11
CA VAL A 91 10.59 -6.28 2.67
C VAL A 91 12.01 -6.83 2.43
N LYS A 92 13.03 -5.96 2.34
CA LYS A 92 14.39 -6.38 2.00
C LYS A 92 15.12 -6.87 3.25
N THR A 93 15.90 -7.94 3.10
CA THR A 93 16.77 -8.49 4.17
C THR A 93 17.81 -7.48 4.65
N THR A 94 18.21 -6.54 3.78
CA THR A 94 19.13 -5.44 4.08
C THR A 94 18.38 -4.11 4.13
N ASP A 95 17.40 -3.99 5.02
CA ASP A 95 16.69 -2.73 5.23
C ASP A 95 17.66 -1.69 5.84
N PRO A 96 17.91 -0.54 5.18
CA PRO A 96 18.71 0.54 5.74
C PRO A 96 17.98 1.29 6.87
N PHE A 97 16.66 1.12 7.00
CA PHE A 97 15.84 1.78 8.01
C PHE A 97 15.67 0.98 9.30
N ILE A 98 16.48 -0.08 9.47
CA ILE A 98 16.56 -0.87 10.69
C ILE A 98 17.96 -0.70 11.27
N ALA A 99 18.03 -0.13 12.46
CA ALA A 99 19.25 -0.14 13.27
C ALA A 99 19.22 -1.38 14.16
N THR A 100 20.17 -2.30 13.97
CA THR A 100 20.22 -3.55 14.75
C THR A 100 21.58 -3.78 15.34
N SER A 101 21.62 -4.17 16.61
CA SER A 101 22.83 -4.67 17.29
C SER A 101 23.57 -5.80 16.57
N ARG A 102 22.92 -6.51 15.64
CA ARG A 102 23.56 -7.52 14.80
C ARG A 102 24.57 -6.93 13.81
N ARG A 103 24.41 -5.66 13.44
CA ARG A 103 25.35 -4.93 12.59
C ARG A 103 26.37 -4.25 13.50
N HIS A 104 27.65 -4.53 13.30
CA HIS A 104 28.73 -4.00 14.15
C HIS A 104 28.70 -2.46 14.24
N HIS A 105 28.45 -1.78 13.12
CA HIS A 105 28.36 -0.31 13.07
C HIS A 105 27.21 0.24 13.92
N ASP A 106 26.02 -0.35 13.78
CA ASP A 106 24.84 0.06 14.54
C ASP A 106 25.04 -0.22 16.05
N HIS A 107 25.68 -1.35 16.38
CA HIS A 107 26.00 -1.70 17.75
C HIS A 107 26.94 -0.69 18.41
N ALA A 108 28.05 -0.34 17.75
CA ALA A 108 28.99 0.67 18.23
C ALA A 108 28.34 2.06 18.34
N ALA A 109 27.50 2.43 17.37
CA ALA A 109 26.74 3.69 17.41
C ALA A 109 25.76 3.72 18.59
N PHE A 110 25.11 2.59 18.90
CA PHE A 110 24.20 2.49 20.03
C PHE A 110 24.93 2.52 21.37
N GLU A 111 26.05 1.79 21.50
CA GLU A 111 26.90 1.82 22.68
C GLU A 111 27.38 3.24 23.01
N THR A 112 27.86 3.95 21.99
CA THR A 112 28.28 5.35 22.15
C THR A 112 27.10 6.28 22.51
N ALA A 113 25.91 6.07 21.93
CA ALA A 113 24.71 6.84 22.27
C ALA A 113 24.22 6.58 23.71
N CYS A 114 24.25 5.33 24.15
CA CYS A 114 23.91 4.90 25.51
C CYS A 114 24.90 5.47 26.53
N ALA A 115 26.21 5.35 26.26
CA ALA A 115 27.27 5.86 27.12
C ALA A 115 27.16 7.38 27.33
N ARG A 116 26.85 8.15 26.28
CA ARG A 116 26.62 9.60 26.38
C ARG A 116 25.45 9.98 27.30
N ARG A 117 24.47 9.09 27.47
CA ARG A 117 23.30 9.30 28.35
C ARG A 117 23.46 8.66 29.74
N GLY A 118 24.61 8.05 30.02
CA GLY A 118 24.83 7.31 31.28
C GLY A 118 23.96 6.07 31.43
N LEU A 119 23.42 5.53 30.33
CA LEU A 119 22.57 4.34 30.32
C LEU A 119 23.39 3.12 29.92
N ALA A 120 23.30 2.04 30.69
CA ALA A 120 23.86 0.76 30.27
C ALA A 120 22.87 0.06 29.32
N ILE A 121 23.35 -0.54 28.22
CA ILE A 121 22.48 -1.27 27.27
C ILE A 121 21.63 -2.34 27.97
N LYS A 122 22.19 -2.98 29.00
CA LYS A 122 21.50 -3.98 29.83
C LYS A 122 20.23 -3.44 30.54
N GLN A 123 20.10 -2.12 30.71
CA GLN A 123 18.93 -1.49 31.31
C GLN A 123 17.81 -1.22 30.30
N LEU A 124 18.13 -1.10 29.00
CA LEU A 124 17.13 -0.90 27.95
C LEU A 124 16.42 -2.19 27.57
N VAL A 125 17.13 -3.30 27.68
CA VAL A 125 16.57 -4.63 27.44
C VAL A 125 15.80 -5.01 28.70
N PRO A 126 14.48 -5.30 28.62
CA PRO A 126 13.75 -5.79 29.78
C PRO A 126 14.48 -7.02 30.31
N PRO A 127 14.65 -7.16 31.64
CA PRO A 127 15.34 -8.32 32.19
C PRO A 127 14.65 -9.56 31.65
N ILE A 128 15.39 -10.38 30.90
CA ILE A 128 14.90 -11.69 30.50
C ILE A 128 14.59 -12.37 31.84
N SER A 129 13.32 -12.58 32.12
CA SER A 129 12.94 -13.36 33.27
C SER A 129 13.58 -14.72 33.05
N GLU A 130 14.63 -15.02 33.82
CA GLU A 130 15.24 -16.34 33.95
C GLU A 130 14.17 -17.27 34.55
N GLU A 131 13.13 -17.57 33.77
CA GLU A 131 12.15 -18.58 34.08
C GLU A 131 12.81 -19.93 33.85
N ARG A 132 13.44 -20.39 34.94
CA ARG A 132 13.16 -21.67 35.57
C ARG A 132 13.37 -22.89 34.67
N ASN A 133 14.60 -23.38 34.72
CA ASN A 133 15.05 -24.77 34.58
C ASN A 133 13.94 -25.79 34.28
N GLY A 134 14.03 -26.45 33.12
CA GLY A 134 13.61 -27.86 33.07
C GLY A 134 13.08 -28.44 31.78
N GLU A 135 12.79 -27.69 30.71
CA GLU A 135 12.21 -28.32 29.51
C GLU A 135 12.94 -27.95 28.22
N LEU A 136 13.47 -29.01 27.61
CA LEU A 136 14.22 -29.06 26.37
C LEU A 136 13.28 -28.78 25.17
N GLU A 137 12.79 -27.55 25.05
CA GLU A 137 12.07 -27.12 23.84
C GLU A 137 13.06 -26.54 22.81
N SER A 138 13.41 -27.40 21.86
CA SER A 138 14.08 -27.04 20.61
C SER A 138 13.31 -25.94 19.85
N GLN A 139 14.01 -24.85 19.54
CA GLN A 139 13.65 -23.81 18.55
C GLN A 139 12.49 -22.83 18.83
N GLN A 140 11.72 -22.95 19.92
CA GLN A 140 10.65 -21.99 20.26
C GLN A 140 10.99 -20.73 21.11
N PRO A 141 12.17 -20.53 21.72
CA PRO A 141 12.36 -19.41 22.66
C PRO A 141 12.50 -18.05 21.96
N GLN A 142 12.90 -18.03 20.68
CA GLN A 142 13.07 -16.77 19.95
C GLN A 142 11.73 -16.10 19.59
N ASP A 143 10.72 -16.88 19.25
CA ASP A 143 9.40 -16.34 18.94
C ASP A 143 8.67 -15.86 20.20
N ARG A 144 8.91 -16.53 21.33
CA ARG A 144 8.30 -16.17 22.63
C ARG A 144 8.76 -14.81 23.16
N TRP A 145 10.01 -14.40 22.95
CA TRP A 145 10.46 -13.08 23.44
C TRP A 145 9.94 -11.94 22.58
N ILE A 146 9.87 -12.12 21.25
CA ILE A 146 9.28 -11.12 20.35
C ILE A 146 7.83 -10.87 20.77
N ASP A 147 7.08 -11.94 21.08
CA ASP A 147 5.71 -11.84 21.58
C ASP A 147 5.62 -11.10 22.94
N ARG A 148 6.56 -11.30 23.87
CA ARG A 148 6.58 -10.54 25.14
C ARG A 148 6.93 -9.06 24.94
N VAL A 149 7.90 -8.75 24.08
CA VAL A 149 8.29 -7.37 23.78
C VAL A 149 7.18 -6.65 23.00
N GLN A 150 6.50 -7.33 22.08
CA GLN A 150 5.31 -6.80 21.40
C GLN A 150 4.11 -6.60 22.33
N LYS A 151 3.90 -7.50 23.29
CA LYS A 151 2.87 -7.32 24.33
C LYS A 151 3.19 -6.19 25.30
N ALA A 152 4.47 -5.93 25.55
CA ALA A 152 4.93 -4.84 26.41
C ALA A 152 5.03 -3.49 25.68
N SER A 153 5.23 -3.49 24.35
CA SER A 153 5.07 -2.29 23.55
C SER A 153 3.60 -1.91 23.54
N ILE A 154 3.28 -0.74 24.10
CA ILE A 154 1.93 -0.18 24.15
C ILE A 154 1.33 -0.31 22.75
N PRO A 155 0.25 -1.08 22.56
CA PRO A 155 -0.28 -1.37 21.24
C PRO A 155 -0.52 -0.05 20.54
N THR A 156 0.20 0.17 19.43
CA THR A 156 0.14 1.39 18.66
C THR A 156 -1.15 1.46 17.82
N GLY A 157 -2.30 1.33 18.49
CA GLY A 157 -3.64 1.54 17.94
C GLY A 157 -4.26 0.31 17.23
N PRO A 158 -5.52 0.44 16.79
CA PRO A 158 -6.37 -0.66 16.25
C PRO A 158 -5.92 -1.27 14.91
N TRP A 159 -4.71 -0.97 14.46
CA TRP A 159 -4.25 -1.20 13.08
C TRP A 159 -3.28 -2.38 12.97
N GLU A 160 -2.81 -2.92 14.09
CA GLU A 160 -2.14 -4.21 14.15
C GLU A 160 -3.17 -5.25 14.56
N ASP A 161 -3.71 -5.94 13.55
CA ASP A 161 -4.58 -7.08 13.77
C ASP A 161 -3.75 -8.21 14.41
N SER A 162 -3.77 -8.26 15.74
CA SER A 162 -3.05 -9.23 16.57
C SER A 162 -3.45 -10.68 16.30
N LYS A 163 -4.47 -10.92 15.46
CA LYS A 163 -4.92 -12.26 15.07
C LYS A 163 -4.18 -12.84 13.88
N SER A 164 -3.29 -12.09 13.20
CA SER A 164 -2.49 -12.64 12.11
C SER A 164 -1.33 -13.49 12.66
N LYS A 165 -1.50 -14.81 12.68
CA LYS A 165 -0.47 -15.80 13.09
C LYS A 165 0.81 -15.83 12.24
N ASN A 166 0.98 -14.88 11.31
CA ASN A 166 2.16 -14.74 10.46
C ASN A 166 3.05 -13.62 11.00
N HIS A 167 3.91 -13.95 11.96
CA HIS A 167 4.76 -13.04 12.76
C HIS A 167 5.89 -12.29 11.99
N HIS A 168 5.88 -12.30 10.66
CA HIS A 168 6.88 -11.62 9.84
C HIS A 168 6.27 -10.72 8.77
N ARG A 169 5.02 -10.28 8.92
CA ARG A 169 4.50 -9.28 7.99
C ARG A 169 5.08 -7.91 8.35
N PRO A 170 6.01 -7.36 7.55
CA PRO A 170 6.49 -6.01 7.78
C PRO A 170 5.28 -5.07 7.74
N ALA A 171 5.33 -4.10 8.65
CA ALA A 171 4.39 -3.02 8.82
C ALA A 171 3.73 -2.63 7.48
N SER A 172 2.45 -3.00 7.29
CA SER A 172 1.79 -2.79 6.00
C SER A 172 1.76 -1.30 5.66
N SER A 173 2.05 -0.93 4.40
CA SER A 173 2.02 0.47 3.96
C SER A 173 0.63 1.05 4.23
N LEU A 174 0.56 2.24 4.84
CA LEU A 174 -0.69 2.99 5.02
C LEU A 174 -1.43 3.21 3.68
N VAL A 175 -0.71 3.14 2.57
CA VAL A 175 -1.21 3.32 1.19
C VAL A 175 -1.77 2.03 0.57
N ASN A 176 -1.69 0.86 1.21
CA ASN A 176 -2.15 -0.39 0.59
C ASN A 176 -3.68 -0.49 0.47
N THR A 177 -4.43 0.41 1.11
CA THR A 177 -5.86 0.60 0.85
C THR A 177 -6.14 1.25 -0.51
N ARG A 178 -5.16 1.92 -1.12
CA ARG A 178 -5.32 2.63 -2.40
C ARG A 178 -4.80 1.86 -3.63
N THR A 179 -3.84 0.94 -3.48
CA THR A 179 -3.27 0.18 -4.62
C THR A 179 -4.09 -1.05 -4.99
N LEU A 180 -4.73 -1.71 -4.02
CA LEU A 180 -5.65 -2.82 -4.29
C LEU A 180 -6.91 -2.35 -5.04
N SER A 181 -7.36 -1.12 -4.81
CA SER A 181 -8.47 -0.54 -5.59
C SER A 181 -8.06 -0.25 -7.04
N THR A 182 -6.79 0.12 -7.28
CA THR A 182 -6.30 0.36 -8.66
C THR A 182 -6.26 -0.93 -9.47
N LYS A 183 -5.83 -2.05 -8.87
CA LYS A 183 -5.89 -3.36 -9.54
C LYS A 183 -7.32 -3.74 -9.87
N ARG A 184 -8.27 -3.57 -8.95
CA ARG A 184 -9.70 -3.82 -9.24
C ARG A 184 -10.20 -2.94 -10.38
N ALA A 185 -9.89 -1.64 -10.38
CA ALA A 185 -10.27 -0.72 -11.44
C ALA A 185 -9.64 -1.06 -12.80
N PHE A 186 -8.43 -1.63 -12.81
CA PHE A 186 -7.81 -2.12 -14.03
C PHE A 186 -8.49 -3.40 -14.54
N TRP A 187 -8.75 -4.36 -13.66
CA TRP A 187 -9.42 -5.61 -14.01
C TRP A 187 -10.86 -5.40 -14.49
N THR A 188 -11.59 -4.43 -13.94
CA THR A 188 -12.93 -4.10 -14.45
C THR A 188 -12.88 -3.52 -15.86
N ARG A 189 -11.88 -2.68 -16.17
CA ARG A 189 -11.68 -2.15 -17.53
C ARG A 189 -11.31 -3.23 -18.54
N VAL A 190 -10.40 -4.13 -18.16
CA VAL A 190 -10.00 -5.27 -19.01
C VAL A 190 -11.16 -6.24 -19.21
N GLY A 191 -11.93 -6.52 -18.16
CA GLY A 191 -13.11 -7.37 -18.24
C GLY A 191 -14.19 -6.79 -19.16
N ALA A 192 -14.49 -5.50 -19.05
CA ALA A 192 -15.44 -4.82 -19.92
C ALA A 192 -14.99 -4.84 -21.40
N ALA A 193 -13.70 -4.60 -21.66
CA ALA A 193 -13.14 -4.67 -23.01
C ALA A 193 -13.21 -6.09 -23.60
N ALA A 194 -12.92 -7.12 -22.81
CA ALA A 194 -12.99 -8.51 -23.25
C ALA A 194 -14.42 -8.94 -23.58
N ILE A 195 -15.41 -8.55 -22.76
CA ILE A 195 -16.83 -8.82 -23.00
C ILE A 195 -17.29 -8.12 -24.28
N GLY A 196 -16.92 -6.85 -24.48
CA GLY A 196 -17.24 -6.12 -25.71
C GLY A 196 -16.62 -6.76 -26.96
N ALA A 197 -15.36 -7.19 -26.89
CA ALA A 197 -14.69 -7.87 -28.00
C ALA A 197 -15.34 -9.22 -28.34
N ALA A 198 -15.70 -10.02 -27.33
CA ALA A 198 -16.39 -11.28 -27.53
C ALA A 198 -17.75 -11.08 -28.23
N PHE A 199 -18.51 -10.04 -27.83
CA PHE A 199 -19.80 -9.71 -28.44
C PHE A 199 -19.71 -9.20 -29.89
N LEU A 200 -18.59 -8.59 -30.30
CA LEU A 200 -18.37 -8.18 -31.68
C LEU A 200 -17.96 -9.36 -32.58
N ILE A 201 -17.13 -10.26 -32.07
CA ILE A 201 -16.60 -11.39 -32.83
C ILE A 201 -17.63 -12.53 -32.95
N ALA A 202 -18.41 -12.79 -31.89
CA ALA A 202 -19.39 -13.87 -31.84
C ALA A 202 -20.41 -13.87 -33.00
N PRO A 203 -21.08 -12.76 -33.35
CA PRO A 203 -21.99 -12.75 -34.49
C PRO A 203 -21.25 -13.08 -35.78
N MET A 204 -20.10 -12.46 -36.08
CA MET A 204 -19.31 -12.79 -37.29
C MET A 204 -18.98 -14.29 -37.39
N TRP A 205 -18.55 -14.89 -36.28
CA TRP A 205 -18.22 -16.32 -36.23
C TRP A 205 -19.44 -17.22 -36.49
N ILE A 206 -20.59 -16.84 -35.94
CA ILE A 206 -21.85 -17.58 -36.15
C ILE A 206 -22.36 -17.44 -37.59
N LEU A 207 -22.25 -16.25 -38.18
CA LEU A 207 -22.65 -16.03 -39.58
C LEU A 207 -21.79 -16.84 -40.56
N ALA A 208 -20.51 -17.04 -40.25
CA ALA A 208 -19.63 -17.88 -41.05
C ALA A 208 -20.00 -19.38 -41.00
N LEU A 209 -20.69 -19.84 -39.95
CA LEU A 209 -20.94 -21.25 -39.70
C LEU A 209 -22.29 -21.77 -40.28
N GLN A 210 -23.29 -20.90 -40.50
CA GLN A 210 -24.61 -21.34 -40.99
C GLN A 210 -25.21 -20.44 -42.08
N ARG A 211 -25.48 -21.02 -43.25
CA ARG A 211 -26.11 -20.36 -44.41
C ARG A 211 -27.64 -20.17 -44.32
N ASN A 212 -28.27 -20.46 -43.17
CA ASN A 212 -29.73 -20.37 -43.04
C ASN A 212 -30.17 -18.96 -42.60
N LEU A 213 -30.95 -18.28 -43.45
CA LEU A 213 -31.40 -16.90 -43.27
C LEU A 213 -32.17 -16.66 -41.95
N TYR A 214 -32.98 -17.63 -41.53
CA TYR A 214 -33.76 -17.54 -40.29
C TYR A 214 -32.88 -17.59 -39.02
N VAL A 215 -31.76 -18.32 -39.06
CA VAL A 215 -30.84 -18.39 -37.91
C VAL A 215 -30.04 -17.09 -37.79
N HIS A 216 -29.70 -16.47 -38.92
CA HIS A 216 -29.06 -15.16 -38.97
C HIS A 216 -29.87 -14.08 -38.24
N LEU A 217 -31.17 -13.99 -38.54
CA LEU A 217 -32.04 -12.97 -37.96
C LEU A 217 -32.27 -13.19 -36.46
N GLY A 218 -32.43 -14.45 -36.04
CA GLY A 218 -32.61 -14.81 -34.63
C GLY A 218 -31.37 -14.55 -33.78
N VAL A 219 -30.18 -14.90 -34.26
CA VAL A 219 -28.94 -14.67 -33.51
C VAL A 219 -28.61 -13.19 -33.43
N ALA A 220 -28.78 -12.44 -34.53
CA ALA A 220 -28.50 -11.01 -34.53
C ALA A 220 -29.39 -10.26 -33.52
N THR A 221 -30.71 -10.50 -33.55
CA THR A 221 -31.66 -9.87 -32.62
C THR A 221 -31.41 -10.28 -31.18
N GLY A 222 -31.16 -11.57 -30.91
CA GLY A 222 -30.83 -12.05 -29.57
C GLY A 222 -29.54 -11.45 -29.00
N CYS A 223 -28.48 -11.38 -29.81
CA CYS A 223 -27.18 -10.87 -29.40
C CYS A 223 -27.22 -9.34 -29.13
N ILE A 224 -27.91 -8.57 -29.99
CA ILE A 224 -28.11 -7.13 -29.78
C ILE A 224 -28.91 -6.88 -28.49
N THR A 225 -29.98 -7.65 -28.26
CA THR A 225 -30.84 -7.47 -27.07
C THR A 225 -30.08 -7.80 -25.79
N ALA A 226 -29.34 -8.92 -25.77
CA ALA A 226 -28.52 -9.31 -24.63
C ALA A 226 -27.39 -8.30 -24.36
N PHE A 227 -26.74 -7.79 -25.40
CA PHE A 227 -25.69 -6.78 -25.28
C PHE A 227 -26.23 -5.45 -24.74
N GLY A 228 -27.32 -4.93 -25.30
CA GLY A 228 -27.94 -3.69 -24.85
C GLY A 228 -28.39 -3.76 -23.39
N LEU A 229 -28.93 -4.91 -22.97
CA LEU A 229 -29.32 -5.14 -21.59
C LEU A 229 -28.11 -5.23 -20.64
N LEU A 230 -27.03 -5.89 -21.07
CA LEU A 230 -25.79 -5.99 -20.30
C LEU A 230 -25.13 -4.61 -20.14
N VAL A 231 -25.07 -3.81 -21.20
CA VAL A 231 -24.54 -2.44 -21.20
C VAL A 231 -25.37 -1.52 -20.31
N SER A 232 -26.71 -1.63 -20.36
CA SER A 232 -27.62 -0.86 -19.51
C SER A 232 -27.45 -1.16 -18.02
N LEU A 233 -26.97 -2.34 -17.65
CA LEU A 233 -26.71 -2.71 -16.25
C LEU A 233 -25.31 -2.28 -15.78
N TYR A 234 -24.37 -2.03 -16.71
CA TYR A 234 -22.96 -1.78 -16.38
C TYR A 234 -22.55 -0.30 -16.41
N LEU A 235 -23.27 0.54 -17.16
CA LEU A 235 -22.96 1.97 -17.25
C LEU A 235 -23.98 2.81 -16.46
N GLU A 236 -23.49 3.44 -15.38
CA GLU A 236 -24.29 4.39 -14.58
C GLU A 236 -24.54 5.74 -15.29
N THR A 237 -23.88 6.00 -16.42
CA THR A 237 -23.96 7.27 -17.16
C THR A 237 -24.55 7.08 -18.55
N VAL A 238 -25.70 7.74 -18.79
CA VAL A 238 -26.52 7.63 -20.01
C VAL A 238 -25.78 8.03 -21.30
N ASP A 239 -24.88 9.02 -21.24
CA ASP A 239 -24.16 9.52 -22.43
C ASP A 239 -23.25 8.46 -23.05
N ASN A 240 -22.61 7.65 -22.21
CA ASN A 240 -21.70 6.59 -22.66
C ASN A 240 -22.47 5.40 -23.26
N VAL A 241 -23.70 5.15 -22.81
CA VAL A 241 -24.58 4.10 -23.36
C VAL A 241 -25.03 4.47 -24.77
N PHE A 242 -25.39 5.74 -25.01
CA PHE A 242 -25.77 6.21 -26.34
C PHE A 242 -24.61 6.11 -27.34
N ALA A 243 -23.41 6.57 -26.95
CA ALA A 243 -22.23 6.49 -27.81
C ALA A 243 -21.88 5.04 -28.18
N ALA A 244 -21.90 4.13 -27.20
CA ALA A 244 -21.62 2.71 -27.42
C ALA A 244 -22.67 2.03 -28.32
N THR A 245 -23.95 2.34 -28.12
CA THR A 245 -25.06 1.78 -28.92
C THR A 245 -25.01 2.29 -30.36
N LEU A 246 -24.72 3.57 -30.58
CA LEU A 246 -24.56 4.14 -31.92
C LEU A 246 -23.37 3.53 -32.66
N ALA A 247 -22.22 3.39 -32.00
CA ALA A 247 -21.05 2.74 -32.58
C ALA A 247 -21.36 1.29 -32.98
N TYR A 248 -22.08 0.55 -32.14
CA TYR A 248 -22.47 -0.82 -32.41
C TYR A 248 -23.49 -0.94 -33.56
N ALA A 249 -24.49 -0.07 -33.59
CA ALA A 249 -25.48 -0.03 -34.67
C ALA A 249 -24.83 0.28 -36.03
N ALA A 250 -23.83 1.18 -36.06
CA ALA A 250 -23.08 1.49 -37.27
C ALA A 250 -22.32 0.26 -37.80
N VAL A 251 -21.64 -0.49 -36.93
CA VAL A 251 -20.93 -1.73 -37.32
C VAL A 251 -21.89 -2.76 -37.89
N ILE A 252 -23.03 -3.00 -37.23
CA ILE A 252 -24.04 -3.93 -37.73
C ILE A 252 -24.60 -3.48 -39.08
N MET A 253 -24.88 -2.20 -39.25
CA MET A 253 -25.43 -1.66 -40.51
C MET A 253 -24.45 -1.86 -41.68
N VAL A 254 -23.14 -1.65 -41.46
CA VAL A 254 -22.10 -1.93 -42.47
C VAL A 254 -22.09 -3.42 -42.82
N PHE A 255 -22.18 -4.29 -41.81
CA PHE A 255 -22.21 -5.74 -42.05
C PHE A 255 -23.45 -6.19 -42.81
N VAL A 256 -24.62 -5.70 -42.44
CA VAL A 256 -25.87 -6.00 -43.15
C VAL A 256 -25.81 -5.50 -44.59
N GLY A 257 -25.20 -4.32 -44.82
CA GLY A 257 -24.95 -3.79 -46.16
C GLY A 257 -24.09 -4.71 -47.02
N ILE A 258 -22.97 -5.20 -46.49
CA ILE A 258 -22.07 -6.14 -47.19
C ILE A 258 -22.80 -7.45 -47.53
N VAL A 259 -23.53 -8.02 -46.58
CA VAL A 259 -24.27 -9.28 -46.78
C VAL A 259 -25.37 -9.12 -47.83
N LEU A 260 -26.12 -8.02 -47.83
CA LEU A 260 -27.14 -7.75 -48.85
C LEU A 260 -26.54 -7.56 -50.25
N GLN A 261 -25.35 -6.96 -50.34
CA GLN A 261 -24.67 -6.75 -51.61
C GLN A 261 -24.18 -8.08 -52.23
N GLU A 262 -23.72 -9.04 -51.42
CA GLU A 262 -23.36 -10.38 -51.92
C GLU A 262 -24.57 -11.17 -52.42
N VAL A 263 -25.70 -11.08 -51.72
CA VAL A 263 -26.94 -11.78 -52.12
C VAL A 263 -27.55 -11.17 -53.39
N GLY A 264 -27.40 -9.86 -53.61
CA GLY A 264 -27.91 -9.18 -54.81
C GLY A 264 -27.03 -9.32 -56.07
N SER A 265 -25.85 -9.95 -55.96
CA SER A 265 -24.92 -10.17 -57.08
C SER A 265 -24.89 -11.61 -57.61
N GLN A 266 -25.76 -12.48 -57.09
CA GLN A 266 -26.02 -13.83 -57.63
C GLN A 266 -27.35 -13.86 -58.36
#